data_AF-A0A9E3AD89-F1
#
_entry.id   AF-A0A9E3AD89-F1
#
_cell.length_a   1.000
_cell.length_b   1.000
_cell.length_c   1.000
_cell.angle_alpha   90.00
_cell.angle_beta   90.00
_cell.angle_gamma   90.00
#
_symmetry.space_group_name_H-M   'P 1'
#
loop_
_entity.id
_entity.type
_entity.pdbx_description
1 polymer ?
#
loop_
_entity_poly.entity_id
_entity_poly.type
_entity_poly.pdbx_seq_one_letter_code
_entity_poly.pdbx_strand_id
1 'polypeptide(L)' 'MYLLAGSRPTPVLAVPIANHDDNQHTADENLRLQNLWDAIEVYATILATFGNDRSAWTTAIR' A
#
# COMPACT_ATOMS: atom_id res chain seq x y z
N MET A 1 6.45 -12.20 -0.32
CA MET A 1 6.26 -11.09 -1.27
C MET A 1 7.59 -10.80 -1.95
N TYR A 2 7.60 -10.64 -3.28
CA TYR A 2 8.74 -10.15 -4.05
C TYR A 2 8.45 -8.74 -4.56
N LEU A 3 9.38 -7.81 -4.35
CA LEU A 3 9.29 -6.46 -4.87
C LEU A 3 10.13 -6.35 -6.14
N LEU A 4 9.48 -5.98 -7.25
CA LEU A 4 10.15 -5.73 -8.52
C LEU A 4 10.23 -4.22 -8.74
N ALA A 5 11.44 -3.66 -8.67
CA ALA A 5 11.72 -2.27 -9.01
C ALA A 5 12.43 -2.19 -10.36
N GLY A 6 12.12 -1.17 -11.16
CA GLY A 6 12.78 -0.96 -12.45
C GLY A 6 14.25 -0.54 -12.31
N SER A 7 14.97 -0.40 -13.42
CA SER A 7 16.34 0.13 -13.45
C SER A 7 16.44 1.58 -12.96
N ARG A 8 15.29 2.28 -13.01
CA ARG A 8 14.93 3.52 -12.33
C ARG A 8 15.02 3.43 -10.80
N PRO A 9 15.86 4.14 -10.01
CA PRO A 9 15.63 4.21 -8.57
C PRO A 9 14.35 5.00 -8.31
N THR A 10 13.21 4.30 -8.31
CA THR A 10 11.92 4.84 -7.94
C THR A 10 11.60 4.39 -6.52
N PRO A 11 11.22 5.31 -5.62
CA PRO A 11 10.83 4.95 -4.28
C PRO A 11 9.65 3.99 -4.32
N VAL A 12 9.70 2.95 -3.49
CA VAL A 12 8.63 1.95 -3.37
C VAL A 12 8.04 2.05 -1.97
N LEU A 13 6.71 2.12 -1.92
CA LEU A 13 5.93 2.02 -0.70
C LEU A 13 5.01 0.80 -0.79
N ALA A 14 5.12 -0.11 0.18
CA ALA A 14 4.15 -1.19 0.37
C ALA A 14 3.21 -0.83 1.52
N VAL A 15 1.90 -0.84 1.26
CA VAL A 15 0.87 -0.52 2.25
C VAL A 15 0.03 -1.79 2.50
N PRO A 16 0.35 -2.57 3.55
CA PRO A 16 -0.34 -3.82 3.82
C PRO A 16 -1.76 -3.57 4.31
N ILE A 17 -2.69 -4.43 3.88
CA ILE A 17 -4.10 -4.39 4.30
C ILE A 17 -4.50 -5.66 5.05
N ALA A 18 -3.73 -6.73 4.87
CA ALA A 18 -4.04 -8.01 5.48
C ALA A 18 -3.90 -7.95 7.01
N ASN A 19 -4.77 -8.67 7.72
CA ASN A 19 -4.69 -8.79 9.17
C ASN A 19 -3.56 -9.74 9.59
N HIS A 20 -3.11 -9.64 10.85
CA HIS A 20 -1.99 -10.44 11.38
C HIS A 20 -2.24 -11.97 11.41
N ASP A 21 -3.50 -12.37 11.25
CA ASP A 21 -4.08 -13.71 11.37
C ASP A 21 -4.90 -14.06 10.11
N ASP A 22 -4.47 -13.55 8.97
CA ASP A 22 -5.13 -13.71 7.67
C ASP A 22 -4.96 -15.11 7.06
N ASN A 23 -4.16 -15.98 7.68
CA ASN A 23 -3.92 -17.37 7.26
C ASN A 23 -3.37 -17.50 5.82
N GLN A 24 -2.51 -16.58 5.37
CA GLN A 24 -1.92 -16.63 4.01
C GLN A 24 -1.37 -18.01 3.65
N HIS A 25 -1.78 -18.52 2.49
CA HIS A 25 -1.36 -19.82 1.94
C HIS A 25 -1.75 -21.02 2.83
N THR A 26 -2.78 -20.87 3.68
CA THR A 26 -3.33 -21.94 4.52
C THR A 26 -4.88 -21.93 4.50
N ALA A 27 -5.53 -22.85 5.20
CA ALA A 27 -6.99 -22.89 5.27
C ALA A 27 -7.57 -21.68 6.03
N ASP A 28 -8.80 -21.30 5.70
CA ASP A 28 -9.50 -20.16 6.29
C ASP A 28 -8.74 -18.83 6.11
N GLU A 29 -8.12 -18.65 4.93
CA GLU A 29 -7.55 -17.38 4.51
C GLU A 29 -8.65 -16.30 4.51
N ASN A 30 -8.41 -15.19 5.22
CA ASN A 30 -9.43 -14.18 5.49
C ASN A 30 -8.89 -12.75 5.49
N LEU A 31 -9.80 -11.79 5.31
CA LEU A 31 -9.51 -10.37 5.45
C LEU A 31 -10.61 -9.71 6.30
N ARG A 32 -10.23 -8.94 7.32
CA ARG A 32 -11.18 -8.14 8.11
C ARG A 32 -11.78 -7.02 7.26
N LEU A 33 -13.11 -6.88 7.29
CA LEU A 33 -13.82 -5.84 6.53
C LEU A 33 -13.34 -4.43 6.91
N GLN A 34 -13.02 -4.18 8.18
CA GLN A 34 -12.48 -2.88 8.59
C GLN A 34 -11.16 -2.57 7.88
N ASN A 35 -10.25 -3.55 7.82
CA ASN A 35 -8.99 -3.37 7.11
C ASN A 35 -9.20 -3.07 5.62
N LEU A 36 -10.21 -3.69 4.99
CA LEU A 36 -10.56 -3.39 3.60
C LEU A 36 -11.04 -1.95 3.44
N TRP A 37 -11.94 -1.48 4.31
CA TRP A 37 -12.48 -0.13 4.23
C TRP A 37 -11.43 0.94 4.55
N ASP A 38 -10.63 0.74 5.60
CA ASP A 38 -9.54 1.65 5.97
C ASP A 38 -8.50 1.72 4.85
N ALA A 39 -8.19 0.57 4.22
CA ALA A 39 -7.28 0.55 3.09
C ALA A 39 -7.82 1.38 1.92
N ILE A 40 -9.10 1.27 1.58
CA ILE A 40 -9.69 2.08 0.50
C ILE A 40 -9.47 3.58 0.77
N GLU A 41 -9.70 4.04 2.00
CA GLU A 41 -9.48 5.44 2.39
C GLU A 41 -8.00 5.84 2.31
N VAL A 42 -7.10 4.98 2.82
CA VAL A 42 -5.64 5.22 2.76
C VAL A 42 -5.15 5.28 1.31
N TYR A 43 -5.52 4.31 0.48
CA TYR A 43 -5.12 4.29 -0.94
C TYR A 43 -5.72 5.48 -1.70
N ALA A 44 -6.99 5.84 -1.45
CA ALA A 44 -7.60 7.03 -2.05
C ALA A 44 -6.84 8.31 -1.67
N THR A 45 -6.46 8.44 -0.40
CA THR A 45 -5.66 9.59 0.09
C THR A 45 -4.29 9.62 -0.58
N ILE A 46 -3.56 8.50 -0.61
CA ILE A 46 -2.24 8.43 -1.25
C ILE A 46 -2.33 8.83 -2.73
N LEU A 47 -3.30 8.30 -3.46
CA LEU A 47 -3.48 8.58 -4.88
C LEU A 47 -3.92 10.03 -5.13
N ALA A 48 -4.82 10.58 -4.31
CA ALA A 48 -5.29 11.95 -4.46
C ALA A 48 -4.20 12.97 -4.12
N THR A 49 -3.47 12.74 -3.02
CA THR A 49 -2.41 13.64 -2.54
C THR A 49 -1.17 13.58 -3.41
N PHE A 50 -0.73 12.38 -3.79
CA PHE A 50 0.54 12.21 -4.47
C PHE A 50 0.44 11.86 -5.96
N GLY A 51 -0.70 11.34 -6.44
CA GLY A 51 -0.89 11.03 -7.85
C GLY A 51 -0.93 12.27 -8.74
N ASN A 52 -1.37 13.42 -8.20
CA ASN A 52 -1.55 14.66 -8.95
C ASN A 52 -0.40 15.68 -8.76
N ASP A 53 0.50 15.47 -7.79
CA ASP A 53 1.57 16.41 -7.47
C ASP A 53 2.92 15.70 -7.23
N ARG A 54 3.84 15.83 -8.19
CA ARG A 54 5.21 15.30 -8.08
C ARG A 54 6.06 16.04 -7.03
N SER A 55 5.72 17.27 -6.69
CA SER A 55 6.44 18.01 -5.66
C SER A 55 6.13 17.46 -4.26
N ALA A 56 4.91 16.99 -4.03
CA ALA A 56 4.51 16.32 -2.79
C ALA A 56 5.35 15.06 -2.49
N TRP A 57 5.63 14.25 -3.52
CA TRP A 57 6.52 13.08 -3.40
C TRP A 57 7.95 13.44 -2.98
N THR A 58 8.44 14.58 -3.46
CA THR A 58 9.84 14.99 -3.23
C THR A 58 10.07 15.46 -1.79
N THR A 59 9.01 15.90 -1.11
CA THR A 59 9.03 16.32 0.29
C THR A 59 8.79 15.16 1.24
N ALA A 60 7.88 14.23 0.91
CA ALA A 60 7.51 13.12 1.78
C ALA A 60 8.59 12.02 1.93
N ILE A 61 9.56 11.97 1.01
CA ILE A 61 10.60 10.92 0.94
C ILE A 61 12.00 11.47 1.24
N ARG A 62 12.10 12.73 1.70
CA ARG A 62 13.33 13.29 2.30
C ARG A 62 13.33 13.06 3.79
#